data_AF-A0A432GM47-F1
#
_entry.id   AF-A0A432GM47-F1
#
_cell.length_a   1.000
_cell.length_b   1.000
_cell.length_c   1.000
_cell.angle_alpha   90.00
_cell.angle_beta   90.00
_cell.angle_gamma   90.00
#
_symmetry.space_group_name_H-M   'P 1'
#
loop_
_entity.id
_entity.type
_entity.pdbx_description
1 polymer ?
#
loop_
_entity_poly.entity_id
_entity_poly.type
_entity_poly.pdbx_seq_one_letter_code
_entity_poly.pdbx_strand_id
1 'polypeptide(L)'
;MFRILLLKLIFSGIIVLFLPTLLSAHQSPDLKIIAIVLSKTCPLPDGPDMTIDSPDSIIKSVNNPDCPKHGDTQLVQTAIANHAKIQIKVGVEIKVRVDNQELKKKGLRKVYTIQARDTTRVLHDIDLGDPGLYQISVRVWDAKFKRILINTTAGDERYFFVASHQDVEVAKTQLASGVRVSGKNVISPLRFDPPDLRWESVQVLPKHALRGEKLKLRLNLMNAGGDIVRDILAKVQYYNVKQPMRKSVIA
;
A
#
# COMPACT_ATOMS: atom_id res chain seq x y z
N MET A 1 28.42 46.76 -56.91
CA MET A 1 28.37 45.28 -56.86
C MET A 1 28.80 44.76 -55.48
N PHE A 2 28.23 45.30 -54.41
CA PHE A 2 28.60 44.96 -53.02
C PHE A 2 27.43 45.32 -52.10
N ARG A 3 26.28 44.63 -52.24
CA ARG A 3 25.12 44.82 -51.32
C ARG A 3 24.02 43.76 -51.39
N ILE A 4 24.23 42.63 -52.08
CA ILE A 4 23.20 41.58 -52.26
C ILE A 4 23.57 40.26 -51.56
N LEU A 5 24.75 40.19 -50.90
CA LEU A 5 25.22 38.94 -50.27
C LEU A 5 25.25 39.00 -48.73
N LEU A 6 24.42 39.83 -48.11
CA LEU A 6 24.27 39.88 -46.65
C LEU A 6 22.80 39.76 -46.20
N LEU A 7 21.93 39.26 -47.07
CA LEU A 7 20.50 39.06 -46.82
C LEU A 7 20.09 37.58 -46.84
N LYS A 8 21.02 36.68 -46.46
CA LYS A 8 20.76 35.24 -46.32
C LYS A 8 21.09 34.66 -44.94
N LEU A 9 21.43 35.49 -43.95
CA LEU A 9 21.99 34.97 -42.68
C LEU A 9 21.34 35.47 -41.38
N ILE A 10 20.23 36.21 -41.39
CA ILE A 10 19.65 36.75 -40.12
C ILE A 10 18.15 36.46 -39.94
N PHE A 11 17.49 35.73 -40.85
CA PHE A 11 16.08 35.31 -40.68
C PHE A 11 15.87 33.80 -40.81
N SER A 12 16.86 32.99 -40.39
CA SER A 12 16.58 31.61 -40.00
C SER A 12 16.13 31.63 -38.54
N GLY A 13 14.85 31.94 -38.35
CA GLY A 13 14.18 31.97 -37.06
C GLY A 13 14.47 30.70 -36.27
N ILE A 14 15.01 30.91 -35.07
CA ILE A 14 14.99 29.93 -33.99
C ILE A 14 13.51 29.80 -33.58
N ILE A 15 12.74 29.05 -34.37
CA ILE A 15 11.51 28.43 -33.89
C ILE A 15 11.97 27.19 -33.14
N VAL A 16 12.40 27.39 -31.90
CA VAL A 16 12.38 26.31 -30.90
C VAL A 16 10.91 26.02 -30.69
N LEU A 17 10.40 25.09 -31.50
CA LEU A 17 9.17 24.38 -31.24
C LEU A 17 9.38 23.66 -29.91
N PHE A 18 9.03 24.34 -28.82
CA PHE A 18 8.58 23.72 -27.60
C PHE A 18 7.35 22.87 -27.96
N LEU A 19 7.59 21.68 -28.53
CA LEU A 19 6.62 20.60 -28.46
C LEU A 19 6.55 20.24 -26.96
N PRO A 20 5.43 20.49 -26.27
CA PRO A 20 5.19 19.75 -25.06
C PRO A 20 5.18 18.28 -25.48
N THR A 21 6.01 17.46 -24.86
CA THR A 21 5.89 16.00 -24.89
C THR A 21 4.58 15.62 -24.21
N LEU A 22 3.45 15.93 -24.84
CA LEU A 22 2.16 15.30 -24.59
C LEU A 22 2.21 13.92 -25.25
N LEU A 23 3.06 13.05 -24.73
CA LEU A 23 2.80 11.61 -24.75
C LEU A 23 1.66 11.36 -23.75
N SER A 24 0.49 11.94 -24.05
CA SER A 24 -0.75 11.39 -23.55
C SER A 24 -0.82 10.01 -24.16
N ALA A 25 -0.59 8.98 -23.34
CA ALA A 25 -0.85 7.61 -23.73
C ALA A 25 -2.29 7.61 -24.27
N HIS A 26 -2.44 7.37 -25.57
CA HIS A 26 -3.73 7.39 -26.24
C HIS A 26 -4.48 6.14 -25.76
N GLN A 27 -5.04 6.22 -24.55
CA GLN A 27 -5.84 5.17 -23.96
C GLN A 27 -7.01 4.96 -24.91
N SER A 28 -7.11 3.75 -25.46
CA SER A 28 -8.29 3.38 -26.23
C SER A 28 -9.49 3.48 -25.28
N PRO A 29 -10.45 4.41 -25.50
CA PRO A 29 -11.54 4.65 -24.55
C PRO A 29 -12.44 3.42 -24.36
N ASP A 30 -12.40 2.51 -25.34
CA ASP A 30 -13.21 1.30 -25.37
C ASP A 30 -12.53 0.09 -24.71
N LEU A 31 -11.23 0.16 -24.41
CA LEU A 31 -10.52 -0.92 -23.71
C LEU A 31 -10.26 -0.54 -22.26
N LYS A 32 -10.48 -1.48 -21.34
CA LYS A 32 -10.19 -1.27 -19.92
C LYS A 32 -9.60 -2.50 -19.26
N ILE A 33 -8.51 -2.32 -18.49
CA ILE A 33 -8.06 -3.33 -17.53
C ILE A 33 -8.97 -3.20 -16.30
N ILE A 34 -9.73 -4.26 -16.02
CA ILE A 34 -10.71 -4.28 -14.93
C ILE A 34 -10.06 -4.72 -13.62
N ALA A 35 -9.19 -5.72 -13.68
CA ALA A 35 -8.54 -6.26 -12.49
C ALA A 35 -7.24 -6.99 -12.84
N ILE A 36 -6.31 -6.97 -11.89
CA ILE A 36 -5.16 -7.87 -11.82
C ILE A 36 -5.30 -8.66 -10.51
N VAL A 37 -5.34 -9.98 -10.64
CA VAL A 37 -5.52 -10.92 -9.53
C VAL A 37 -4.33 -11.87 -9.50
N LEU A 38 -3.87 -12.16 -8.29
CA LEU A 38 -2.72 -13.00 -8.00
C LEU A 38 -3.22 -14.31 -7.36
N SER A 39 -2.65 -15.47 -7.72
CA SER A 39 -3.02 -16.75 -7.09
C SER A 39 -2.53 -16.91 -5.66
N LYS A 40 -1.31 -16.46 -5.38
CA LYS A 40 -0.76 -16.36 -4.03
C LYS A 40 -0.71 -14.90 -3.61
N THR A 41 -1.13 -14.62 -2.38
CA THR A 41 -1.14 -13.27 -1.80
C THR A 41 -0.89 -13.40 -0.32
N CYS A 42 0.13 -12.71 0.19
CA CYS A 42 0.30 -12.58 1.62
C CYS A 42 -0.80 -11.69 2.21
N PRO A 43 -1.31 -12.01 3.41
CA PRO A 43 -2.13 -11.07 4.15
C PRO A 43 -1.34 -9.77 4.31
N LEU A 44 -2.01 -8.65 4.01
CA LEU A 44 -1.43 -7.34 4.23
C LEU A 44 -1.17 -7.18 5.73
N PRO A 45 -0.07 -6.51 6.11
CA PRO A 45 0.22 -6.35 7.51
C PRO A 45 -0.85 -5.47 8.19
N ASP A 46 -1.33 -5.91 9.36
CA ASP A 46 -2.36 -5.24 10.16
C ASP A 46 -1.84 -3.94 10.78
N GLY A 47 -1.63 -2.90 9.98
CA GLY A 47 -1.18 -1.60 10.47
C GLY A 47 -0.93 -0.61 9.33
N PRO A 48 -1.35 0.67 9.48
CA PRO A 48 -1.17 1.69 8.44
C PRO A 48 0.31 1.98 8.14
N ASP A 49 1.21 1.66 9.07
CA ASP A 49 2.65 1.93 8.99
C ASP A 49 3.49 0.70 8.60
N MET A 50 2.89 -0.48 8.46
CA MET A 50 3.65 -1.69 8.15
C MET A 50 3.80 -1.86 6.65
N THR A 51 5.05 -1.88 6.20
CA THR A 51 5.41 -2.17 4.82
C THR A 51 5.37 -3.69 4.55
N ILE A 52 5.16 -4.06 3.28
CA ILE A 52 5.08 -5.47 2.86
C ILE A 52 6.40 -6.21 3.13
N ASP A 53 7.52 -5.49 3.21
CA ASP A 53 8.87 -5.96 3.51
C ASP A 53 9.29 -5.73 4.99
N SER A 54 8.35 -5.40 5.89
CA SER A 54 8.68 -5.26 7.31
C SER A 54 9.16 -6.59 7.93
N PRO A 55 9.97 -6.57 9.01
CA PRO A 55 10.43 -7.79 9.67
C PRO A 55 9.28 -8.74 10.07
N ASP A 56 8.21 -8.20 10.63
CA ASP A 56 7.01 -8.97 10.98
C ASP A 56 6.33 -9.58 9.73
N SER A 57 6.20 -8.79 8.66
CA SER A 57 5.66 -9.24 7.38
C SER A 57 6.50 -10.38 6.77
N ILE A 58 7.83 -10.26 6.83
CA ILE A 58 8.78 -11.27 6.35
C ILE A 58 8.65 -12.57 7.14
N ILE A 59 8.63 -12.52 8.46
CA ILE A 59 8.52 -13.74 9.28
C ILE A 59 7.15 -14.41 9.10
N LYS A 60 6.07 -13.62 9.01
CA LYS A 60 4.73 -14.14 8.74
C LYS A 60 4.64 -14.78 7.34
N SER A 61 5.28 -14.19 6.33
CA SER A 61 5.17 -14.68 4.96
C SER A 61 5.83 -16.04 4.74
N VAL A 62 6.98 -16.30 5.37
CA VAL A 62 7.69 -17.58 5.26
C VAL A 62 6.85 -18.75 5.79
N ASN A 63 6.14 -18.51 6.90
CA ASN A 63 5.35 -19.53 7.58
C ASN A 63 3.96 -19.72 6.95
N ASN A 64 3.50 -18.78 6.14
CA ASN A 64 2.18 -18.84 5.51
C ASN A 64 2.26 -19.58 4.16
N PRO A 65 1.49 -20.68 3.95
CA PRO A 65 1.45 -21.38 2.66
C PRO A 65 0.83 -20.57 1.51
N ASP A 66 -0.01 -19.58 1.81
CA ASP A 66 -0.67 -18.73 0.82
C ASP A 66 0.22 -17.61 0.30
N CYS A 67 1.40 -17.42 0.91
CA CYS A 67 2.40 -16.47 0.49
C CYS A 67 3.27 -17.01 -0.65
N PRO A 68 3.63 -16.17 -1.64
CA PRO A 68 4.61 -16.55 -2.66
C PRO A 68 6.01 -16.70 -2.04
N LYS A 69 6.72 -17.77 -2.43
CA LYS A 69 8.07 -18.11 -1.97
C LYS A 69 9.04 -18.17 -3.14
N HIS A 70 10.33 -18.06 -2.82
CA HIS A 70 11.38 -18.23 -3.82
C HIS A 70 11.29 -19.61 -4.48
N GLY A 71 11.31 -19.65 -5.81
CA GLY A 71 11.15 -20.85 -6.62
C GLY A 71 9.70 -21.25 -6.89
N ASP A 72 8.70 -20.55 -6.36
CA ASP A 72 7.30 -20.77 -6.70
C ASP A 72 6.97 -20.26 -8.11
N THR A 73 5.88 -20.78 -8.67
CA THR A 73 5.17 -20.17 -9.79
C THR A 73 4.00 -19.34 -9.29
N GLN A 74 3.95 -18.07 -9.69
CA GLN A 74 2.85 -17.15 -9.44
C GLN A 74 1.94 -17.07 -10.66
N LEU A 75 0.64 -17.33 -10.48
CA LEU A 75 -0.34 -17.07 -11.54
C LEU A 75 -0.87 -15.63 -11.41
N VAL A 76 -0.89 -14.94 -12.54
CA VAL A 76 -1.44 -13.61 -12.70
C VAL A 76 -2.61 -13.68 -13.67
N GLN A 77 -3.80 -13.37 -13.15
CA GLN A 77 -5.01 -13.24 -13.96
C GLN A 77 -5.30 -11.76 -14.20
N THR A 78 -5.41 -11.36 -15.46
CA THR A 78 -5.86 -10.02 -15.85
C THR A 78 -7.24 -10.10 -16.49
N ALA A 79 -8.17 -9.28 -16.03
CA ALA A 79 -9.45 -9.09 -16.69
C ALA A 79 -9.37 -7.84 -17.60
N ILE A 80 -9.64 -8.02 -18.89
CA ILE A 80 -9.62 -6.94 -19.89
C ILE A 80 -10.99 -6.87 -20.55
N ALA A 81 -11.65 -5.72 -20.42
CA ALA A 81 -12.94 -5.43 -21.03
C ALA A 81 -12.76 -4.71 -22.36
N ASN A 82 -13.56 -5.12 -23.34
CA ASN A 82 -13.77 -4.44 -24.60
C ASN A 82 -15.20 -3.91 -24.65
N HIS A 83 -15.37 -2.60 -24.51
CA HIS A 83 -16.65 -1.92 -24.60
C HIS A 83 -17.05 -1.59 -26.05
N ALA A 84 -16.16 -1.79 -27.02
CA ALA A 84 -16.47 -1.55 -28.43
C ALA A 84 -17.54 -2.52 -28.95
N LYS A 85 -18.22 -2.10 -30.01
CA LYS A 85 -19.22 -2.93 -30.73
C LYS A 85 -18.58 -3.99 -31.65
N ILE A 86 -17.26 -4.00 -31.77
CA ILE A 86 -16.49 -4.92 -32.60
C ILE A 86 -15.50 -5.72 -31.76
N GLN A 87 -15.21 -6.95 -32.18
CA GLN A 87 -14.13 -7.74 -31.58
C GLN A 87 -12.77 -7.07 -31.86
N ILE A 88 -11.82 -7.26 -30.95
CA ILE A 88 -10.48 -6.67 -31.05
C ILE A 88 -9.40 -7.69 -30.71
N LYS A 89 -8.29 -7.65 -31.45
CA LYS A 89 -7.11 -8.48 -31.21
C LYS A 89 -6.02 -7.62 -30.57
N VAL A 90 -5.57 -8.00 -29.38
CA VAL A 90 -4.63 -7.22 -28.55
C VAL A 90 -3.47 -8.08 -28.07
N GLY A 91 -2.30 -7.47 -27.94
CA GLY A 91 -1.15 -8.08 -27.28
C GLY A 91 -1.17 -7.74 -25.79
N VAL A 92 -1.19 -8.72 -24.91
CA VAL A 92 -1.12 -8.50 -23.45
C VAL A 92 0.32 -8.77 -23.02
N GLU A 93 0.90 -7.81 -22.31
CA GLU A 93 2.22 -7.89 -21.69
C GLU A 93 2.09 -7.76 -20.17
N ILE A 94 2.57 -8.77 -19.43
CA ILE A 94 2.77 -8.65 -17.99
C ILE A 94 4.15 -8.06 -17.74
N LYS A 95 4.19 -6.94 -17.02
CA LYS A 95 5.40 -6.28 -16.60
C LYS A 95 5.68 -6.61 -15.15
N VAL A 96 6.83 -7.22 -14.93
CA VAL A 96 7.31 -7.61 -13.62
C VAL A 96 8.51 -6.75 -13.28
N ARG A 97 8.48 -6.09 -12.13
CA ARG A 97 9.65 -5.45 -11.53
C ARG A 97 9.95 -6.11 -10.20
N VAL A 98 11.22 -6.31 -9.91
CA VAL A 98 11.72 -6.73 -8.60
C VAL A 98 12.65 -5.64 -8.11
N ASP A 99 12.38 -5.07 -6.94
CA ASP A 99 13.15 -3.96 -6.37
C ASP A 99 13.39 -2.80 -7.36
N ASN A 100 12.30 -2.40 -8.05
CA ASN A 100 12.28 -1.40 -9.11
C ASN A 100 13.09 -1.73 -10.38
N GLN A 101 13.67 -2.93 -10.49
CA GLN A 101 14.34 -3.41 -11.70
C GLN A 101 13.39 -4.24 -12.55
N GLU A 102 13.26 -3.90 -13.83
CA GLU A 102 12.34 -4.59 -14.74
C GLU A 102 12.92 -5.93 -15.21
N LEU A 103 12.21 -7.02 -14.94
CA LEU A 103 12.54 -8.34 -15.44
C LEU A 103 12.13 -8.46 -16.92
N LYS A 104 13.11 -8.37 -17.82
CA LYS A 104 12.88 -8.49 -19.27
C LYS A 104 12.82 -9.95 -19.72
N LYS A 105 11.73 -10.66 -19.40
CA LYS A 105 11.48 -12.03 -19.88
C LYS A 105 10.54 -12.02 -21.10
N LYS A 106 10.95 -12.69 -22.20
CA LYS A 106 10.17 -12.77 -23.46
C LYS A 106 8.82 -13.49 -23.32
N GLY A 107 8.68 -14.39 -22.34
CA GLY A 107 7.47 -15.20 -22.12
C GLY A 107 6.25 -14.43 -21.59
N LEU A 108 6.41 -13.16 -21.23
CA LEU A 108 5.36 -12.36 -20.60
C LEU A 108 4.43 -11.65 -21.60
N ARG A 109 4.50 -12.01 -22.89
CA ARG A 109 3.73 -11.39 -23.97
C ARG A 109 2.91 -12.43 -24.72
N LYS A 110 1.60 -12.21 -24.85
CA LYS A 110 0.71 -13.11 -25.62
C LYS A 110 -0.45 -12.35 -26.26
N VAL A 111 -0.87 -12.80 -27.43
CA VAL A 111 -1.96 -12.15 -28.19
C VAL A 111 -3.29 -12.83 -27.88
N TYR A 112 -4.32 -12.03 -27.64
CA TYR A 112 -5.68 -12.46 -27.33
C TYR A 112 -6.69 -11.77 -28.24
N THR A 113 -7.81 -12.44 -28.47
CA THR A 113 -8.99 -11.86 -29.13
C THR A 113 -10.05 -11.65 -28.07
N ILE A 114 -10.51 -10.40 -27.92
CA ILE A 114 -11.56 -10.02 -26.98
C ILE A 114 -12.82 -9.72 -27.79
N GLN A 115 -13.92 -10.38 -27.45
CA GLN A 115 -15.20 -10.21 -28.16
C GLN A 115 -15.78 -8.80 -27.95
N ALA A 116 -16.70 -8.40 -28.82
CA ALA A 116 -17.41 -7.14 -28.66
C ALA A 116 -18.23 -7.13 -27.36
N ARG A 117 -18.18 -6.03 -26.61
CA ARG A 117 -18.92 -5.85 -25.34
C ARG A 117 -18.68 -6.96 -24.31
N ASP A 118 -17.48 -7.53 -24.28
CA ASP A 118 -17.14 -8.66 -23.42
C ASP A 118 -15.88 -8.39 -22.59
N THR A 119 -15.69 -9.19 -21.53
CA THR A 119 -14.50 -9.19 -20.67
C THR A 119 -13.80 -10.54 -20.75
N THR A 120 -12.57 -10.52 -21.24
CA THR A 120 -11.72 -11.72 -21.29
C THR A 120 -10.79 -11.76 -20.09
N ARG A 121 -10.68 -12.95 -19.46
CA ARG A 121 -9.69 -13.24 -18.43
C ARG A 121 -8.47 -13.88 -19.05
N VAL A 122 -7.31 -13.31 -18.78
CA VAL A 122 -6.02 -13.71 -19.35
C VAL A 122 -5.13 -14.19 -18.21
N LEU A 123 -4.63 -15.42 -18.33
CA LEU A 123 -3.75 -16.04 -17.34
C LEU A 123 -2.31 -16.04 -17.84
N HIS A 124 -1.39 -15.66 -16.95
CA HIS A 124 0.05 -15.79 -17.14
C HIS A 124 0.69 -16.38 -15.89
N ASP A 125 1.67 -17.23 -16.10
CA ASP A 125 2.56 -17.80 -15.11
C ASP A 125 3.87 -17.00 -15.04
N ILE A 126 4.37 -16.82 -13.83
CA ILE A 126 5.62 -16.12 -13.55
C ILE A 126 6.41 -16.95 -12.55
N ASP A 127 7.62 -17.36 -12.96
CA ASP A 127 8.55 -18.02 -12.05
C ASP A 127 9.24 -16.99 -11.15
N LEU A 128 9.11 -17.19 -9.84
CA LEU A 128 9.67 -16.35 -8.78
C LEU A 128 11.12 -16.74 -8.48
N GLY A 129 12.00 -16.49 -9.45
CA GLY A 129 13.42 -16.87 -9.37
C GLY A 129 14.29 -15.91 -8.56
N ASP A 130 13.84 -14.66 -8.36
CA ASP A 130 14.60 -13.65 -7.62
C ASP A 130 13.86 -13.29 -6.31
N PRO A 131 14.53 -13.15 -5.16
CA PRO A 131 13.91 -12.55 -3.99
C PRO A 131 13.72 -11.03 -4.17
N GLY A 132 12.86 -10.41 -3.37
CA GLY A 132 12.64 -8.97 -3.35
C GLY A 132 11.17 -8.55 -3.43
N LEU A 133 10.94 -7.24 -3.57
CA LEU A 133 9.61 -6.65 -3.74
C LEU A 133 9.18 -6.71 -5.20
N TYR A 134 8.19 -7.55 -5.48
CA TYR A 134 7.58 -7.67 -6.79
C TYR A 134 6.50 -6.61 -6.99
N GLN A 135 6.56 -5.94 -8.14
CA GLN A 135 5.52 -5.06 -8.67
C GLN A 135 5.05 -5.63 -10.02
N ILE A 136 3.76 -5.97 -10.08
CA ILE A 136 3.08 -6.49 -11.26
C ILE A 136 2.20 -5.40 -11.85
N SER A 137 2.42 -5.13 -13.13
CA SER A 137 1.57 -4.26 -13.94
C SER A 137 1.31 -4.92 -15.30
N VAL A 138 0.25 -4.48 -15.97
CA VAL A 138 -0.14 -4.99 -17.28
C VAL A 138 -0.15 -3.86 -18.31
N ARG A 139 0.37 -4.16 -19.49
CA ARG A 139 0.25 -3.32 -20.68
C ARG A 139 -0.51 -4.07 -21.76
N VAL A 140 -1.47 -3.40 -22.37
CA VAL A 140 -2.17 -3.92 -23.53
C VAL A 140 -1.70 -3.15 -24.74
N TRP A 141 -1.19 -3.87 -25.72
CA TRP A 141 -0.66 -3.41 -26.98
C TRP A 141 -1.61 -3.76 -28.12
N ASP A 142 -1.36 -3.19 -29.29
CA ASP A 142 -1.87 -3.75 -30.53
C ASP A 142 -1.36 -5.20 -30.73
N ALA A 143 -2.04 -5.97 -31.58
CA ALA A 143 -1.68 -7.38 -31.82
C ALA A 143 -0.22 -7.59 -32.31
N LYS A 144 0.46 -6.53 -32.77
CA LYS A 144 1.84 -6.55 -33.27
C LYS A 144 2.86 -6.04 -32.23
N PHE A 145 2.45 -5.68 -31.01
CA PHE A 145 3.30 -5.11 -29.96
C PHE A 145 4.10 -3.86 -30.41
N LYS A 146 3.51 -3.02 -31.25
CA LYS A 146 4.09 -1.76 -31.73
C LYS A 146 3.55 -0.54 -31.00
N ARG A 147 2.27 -0.56 -30.60
CA ARG A 147 1.61 0.57 -29.93
C ARG A 147 0.90 0.13 -28.67
N ILE A 148 1.15 0.82 -27.57
CA ILE A 148 0.39 0.65 -26.32
C ILE A 148 -1.02 1.21 -26.52
N LEU A 149 -2.03 0.40 -26.22
CA LEU A 149 -3.44 0.77 -26.26
C LEU A 149 -3.95 1.21 -24.89
N ILE A 150 -3.58 0.50 -23.82
CA ILE A 150 -3.86 0.85 -22.42
C ILE A 150 -2.76 0.32 -21.50
N ASN A 151 -2.55 1.00 -20.38
CA ASN A 151 -1.65 0.58 -19.31
C ASN A 151 -2.43 0.48 -18.00
N THR A 152 -1.92 -0.32 -17.07
CA THR A 152 -2.38 -0.31 -15.68
C THR A 152 -2.21 1.10 -15.10
N THR A 153 -3.24 1.59 -14.42
CA THR A 153 -3.23 2.88 -13.73
C THR A 153 -2.31 2.80 -12.51
N ALA A 154 -1.69 3.93 -12.14
CA ALA A 154 -1.00 4.01 -10.85
C ALA A 154 -1.96 3.68 -9.70
N GLY A 155 -1.55 2.77 -8.81
CA GLY A 155 -2.38 2.26 -7.71
C GLY A 155 -3.16 0.98 -8.01
N ASP A 156 -3.42 0.66 -9.29
CA ASP A 156 -4.08 -0.60 -9.69
C ASP A 156 -3.09 -1.78 -9.83
N GLU A 157 -1.81 -1.49 -9.65
CA GLU A 157 -0.71 -2.45 -9.66
C GLU A 157 -0.85 -3.43 -8.49
N ARG A 158 -0.15 -4.56 -8.59
CA ARG A 158 -0.13 -5.56 -7.51
C ARG A 158 1.28 -5.74 -6.98
N TYR A 159 1.38 -5.76 -5.66
CA TYR A 159 2.64 -5.85 -4.95
C TYR A 159 2.64 -7.08 -4.06
N PHE A 160 3.78 -7.76 -3.99
CA PHE A 160 4.04 -8.82 -3.03
C PHE A 160 5.55 -8.93 -2.79
N PHE A 161 5.94 -9.48 -1.65
CA PHE A 161 7.35 -9.64 -1.30
C PHE A 161 7.72 -11.12 -1.26
N VAL A 162 8.88 -11.45 -1.84
CA VAL A 162 9.46 -12.80 -1.79
C VAL A 162 10.74 -12.72 -0.97
N ALA A 163 10.73 -13.27 0.24
CA ALA A 163 11.87 -13.20 1.14
C ALA A 163 13.01 -14.13 0.71
N SER A 164 14.25 -13.62 0.76
CA SER A 164 15.45 -14.45 0.72
C SER A 164 15.77 -15.04 2.10
N HIS A 165 16.66 -16.02 2.15
CA HIS A 165 17.18 -16.54 3.42
C HIS A 165 17.84 -15.43 4.28
N GLN A 166 18.54 -14.48 3.63
CA GLN A 166 19.19 -13.38 4.34
C GLN A 166 18.16 -12.43 4.96
N ASP A 167 17.07 -12.13 4.25
CA ASP A 167 16.00 -11.26 4.76
C ASP A 167 15.35 -11.85 6.01
N VAL A 168 15.19 -13.18 6.05
CA VAL A 168 14.65 -13.89 7.20
C VAL A 168 15.57 -13.80 8.40
N GLU A 169 16.87 -14.00 8.22
CA GLU A 169 17.84 -13.91 9.33
C GLU A 169 17.97 -12.47 9.85
N VAL A 170 17.95 -11.48 8.96
CA VAL A 170 17.91 -10.06 9.33
C VAL A 170 16.62 -9.74 10.10
N ALA A 171 15.46 -10.16 9.60
CA ALA A 171 14.17 -9.93 10.25
C ALA A 171 14.12 -10.54 11.65
N LYS A 172 14.56 -11.80 11.83
CA LYS A 172 14.68 -12.45 13.14
C LYS A 172 15.56 -11.65 14.09
N THR A 173 16.72 -11.19 13.61
CA THR A 173 17.67 -10.42 14.41
C THR A 173 17.08 -9.06 14.83
N GLN A 174 16.37 -8.38 13.93
CA GLN A 174 15.73 -7.09 14.22
C GLN A 174 14.58 -7.24 15.23
N LEU A 175 13.77 -8.29 15.11
CA LEU A 175 12.71 -8.59 16.07
C LEU A 175 13.27 -8.97 17.45
N ALA A 176 14.36 -9.75 17.49
CA ALA A 176 14.99 -10.16 18.75
C ALA A 176 15.74 -9.01 19.46
N SER A 177 16.32 -8.08 18.69
CA SER A 177 17.09 -6.95 19.23
C SER A 177 16.23 -5.71 19.57
N GLY A 178 14.98 -5.66 19.11
CA GLY A 178 14.12 -4.48 19.23
C GLY A 178 14.61 -3.27 18.42
N VAL A 179 15.64 -3.42 17.59
CA VAL A 179 16.24 -2.36 16.79
C VAL A 179 15.54 -2.28 15.42
N ARG A 180 14.69 -1.26 15.25
CA ARG A 180 14.17 -0.85 13.93
C ARG A 180 15.30 -0.22 13.11
N VAL A 181 15.85 -0.94 12.13
CA VAL A 181 16.80 -0.35 11.17
C VAL A 181 16.00 0.40 10.09
N SER A 182 15.98 1.72 10.20
CA SER A 182 15.30 2.63 9.28
C SER A 182 16.00 2.66 7.91
N GLY A 183 15.32 2.16 6.89
CA GLY A 183 15.58 2.47 5.50
C GLY A 183 14.52 3.46 4.98
N LYS A 184 14.89 4.74 4.85
CA LYS A 184 14.21 5.80 4.07
C LYS A 184 12.68 5.92 4.21
N ASN A 185 12.26 6.63 5.25
CA ASN A 185 11.66 7.96 5.14
C ASN A 185 11.39 8.40 6.59
N VAL A 186 12.11 9.40 7.10
CA VAL A 186 11.65 10.10 8.30
C VAL A 186 10.51 11.00 7.85
N ILE A 187 9.36 10.40 7.55
CA ILE A 187 8.09 11.10 7.69
C ILE A 187 8.04 11.37 9.18
N SER A 188 8.11 12.65 9.56
CA SER A 188 7.90 13.06 10.94
C SER A 188 6.66 12.31 11.46
N PRO A 189 6.80 11.50 12.54
CA PRO A 189 5.71 10.63 12.99
C PRO A 189 4.45 11.46 13.07
N LEU A 190 3.35 10.95 12.51
CA LEU A 190 2.07 11.64 12.54
C LEU A 190 1.80 11.97 14.01
N ARG A 191 1.96 13.24 14.38
CA ARG A 191 1.77 13.69 15.75
C ARG A 191 0.27 13.81 15.94
N PHE A 192 -0.33 12.73 16.41
CA PHE A 192 -1.67 12.82 16.96
C PHE A 192 -1.63 13.77 18.14
N ASP A 193 -2.70 14.55 18.31
CA ASP A 193 -2.85 15.34 19.52
C ASP A 193 -2.81 14.40 20.75
N PRO A 194 -2.30 14.86 21.90
CA PRO A 194 -2.31 14.07 23.12
C PRO A 194 -3.71 13.48 23.42
N PRO A 195 -3.80 12.28 24.00
CA PRO A 195 -5.08 11.64 24.29
C PRO A 195 -5.96 12.55 25.13
N ASP A 196 -7.18 12.82 24.65
CA ASP A 196 -8.17 13.63 25.34
C ASP A 196 -9.04 12.74 26.23
N LEU A 197 -8.58 12.50 27.45
CA LEU A 197 -9.25 11.62 28.38
C LEU A 197 -10.33 12.36 29.16
N ARG A 198 -11.57 11.87 29.07
CA ARG A 198 -12.71 12.38 29.85
C ARG A 198 -13.37 11.28 30.65
N TRP A 199 -13.74 11.60 31.88
CA TRP A 199 -14.57 10.71 32.70
C TRP A 199 -15.98 10.70 32.14
N GLU A 200 -16.42 9.56 31.64
CA GLU A 200 -17.78 9.38 31.15
C GLU A 200 -18.74 9.19 32.32
N SER A 201 -18.36 8.41 33.33
CA SER A 201 -19.16 8.30 34.56
C SER A 201 -18.34 7.87 35.77
N VAL A 202 -18.79 8.32 36.94
CA VAL A 202 -18.30 7.91 38.26
C VAL A 202 -19.50 7.48 39.08
N GLN A 203 -19.57 6.18 39.41
CA GLN A 203 -20.69 5.60 40.14
C GLN A 203 -20.21 5.01 41.47
N VAL A 204 -20.94 5.32 42.54
CA VAL A 204 -20.71 4.77 43.89
C VAL A 204 -21.82 3.78 44.17
N LEU A 205 -21.46 2.52 44.47
CA LEU A 205 -22.39 1.43 44.69
C LEU A 205 -22.07 0.70 46.01
N PRO A 206 -23.04 0.56 46.94
CA PRO A 206 -24.38 1.16 46.93
C PRO A 206 -24.36 2.67 47.19
N LYS A 207 -25.42 3.39 46.78
CA LYS A 207 -25.56 4.86 46.98
C LYS A 207 -25.57 5.27 48.46
N HIS A 208 -26.02 4.37 49.33
CA HIS A 208 -26.01 4.51 50.78
C HIS A 208 -25.33 3.30 51.37
N ALA A 209 -24.37 3.52 52.25
CA ALA A 209 -23.67 2.48 52.97
C ALA A 209 -23.55 2.89 54.43
N LEU A 210 -23.74 1.94 55.33
CA LEU A 210 -23.50 2.12 56.76
C LEU A 210 -22.00 2.13 57.04
N ARG A 211 -21.61 2.68 58.19
CA ARG A 211 -20.21 2.74 58.61
C ARG A 211 -19.66 1.31 58.74
N GLY A 212 -18.62 1.00 57.97
CA GLY A 212 -17.98 -0.32 57.94
C GLY A 212 -18.38 -1.19 56.74
N GLU A 213 -19.37 -0.79 55.96
CA GLU A 213 -19.75 -1.48 54.73
C GLU A 213 -18.80 -1.14 53.57
N LYS A 214 -18.58 -2.12 52.67
CA LYS A 214 -17.71 -1.96 51.50
C LYS A 214 -18.41 -1.16 50.42
N LEU A 215 -17.84 -0.01 50.07
CA LEU A 215 -18.23 0.77 48.90
C LEU A 215 -17.47 0.29 47.67
N LYS A 216 -18.18 0.14 46.55
CA LYS A 216 -17.58 -0.11 45.22
C LYS A 216 -17.68 1.16 44.39
N LEU A 217 -16.59 1.52 43.75
CA LEU A 217 -16.53 2.64 42.80
C LEU A 217 -16.37 2.08 41.40
N ARG A 218 -17.24 2.51 40.49
CA ARG A 218 -17.12 2.22 39.06
C ARG A 218 -16.77 3.51 38.35
N LEU A 219 -15.60 3.53 37.71
CA LEU A 219 -15.07 4.67 36.99
C LEU A 219 -14.98 4.30 35.52
N ASN A 220 -15.73 4.99 34.67
CA ASN A 220 -15.65 4.82 33.22
C ASN A 220 -14.87 6.01 32.64
N LEU A 221 -13.69 5.72 32.11
CA LEU A 221 -12.85 6.70 31.41
C LEU A 221 -12.97 6.46 29.91
N MET A 222 -13.17 7.52 29.14
CA MET A 222 -13.27 7.45 27.69
C MET A 222 -12.21 8.35 27.05
N ASN A 223 -11.59 7.87 25.98
CA ASN A 223 -10.76 8.67 25.11
C ASN A 223 -11.66 9.38 24.08
N ALA A 224 -11.72 10.71 24.13
CA ALA A 224 -12.57 11.54 23.29
C ALA A 224 -11.88 11.99 21.98
N GLY A 225 -10.60 11.68 21.80
CA GLY A 225 -9.82 12.03 20.61
C GLY A 225 -8.31 12.00 20.88
N GLY A 226 -7.50 12.13 19.83
CA GLY A 226 -6.05 12.09 19.95
C GLY A 226 -5.46 10.67 19.94
N ASP A 227 -4.24 10.53 20.46
CA ASP A 227 -3.44 9.31 20.42
C ASP A 227 -3.97 8.20 21.37
N ILE A 228 -3.40 7.00 21.28
CA ILE A 228 -3.69 5.85 22.14
C ILE A 228 -3.02 6.03 23.50
N VAL A 229 -3.81 5.99 24.58
CA VAL A 229 -3.29 5.97 25.95
C VAL A 229 -2.99 4.53 26.43
N ARG A 230 -1.87 4.35 27.14
CA ARG A 230 -1.50 3.10 27.84
C ARG A 230 -1.10 3.43 29.28
N ASP A 231 -1.17 2.43 30.16
CA ASP A 231 -0.69 2.51 31.56
C ASP A 231 -1.32 3.65 32.39
N ILE A 232 -2.64 3.79 32.32
CA ILE A 232 -3.38 4.82 33.06
C ILE A 232 -3.34 4.54 34.55
N LEU A 233 -2.76 5.46 35.32
CA LEU A 233 -2.85 5.48 36.78
C LEU A 233 -4.04 6.34 37.23
N ALA A 234 -4.95 5.76 38.00
CA ALA A 234 -6.11 6.46 38.54
C ALA A 234 -5.93 6.70 40.04
N LYS A 235 -6.15 7.94 40.49
CA LYS A 235 -6.10 8.32 41.91
C LYS A 235 -7.47 8.78 42.35
N VAL A 236 -8.07 8.08 43.30
CA VAL A 236 -9.37 8.46 43.89
C VAL A 236 -9.12 9.19 45.19
N GLN A 237 -9.66 10.41 45.29
CA GLN A 237 -9.71 11.15 46.55
C GLN A 237 -11.14 11.19 47.05
N TYR A 238 -11.34 10.81 48.31
CA TYR A 238 -12.64 10.90 48.95
C TYR A 238 -12.52 11.60 50.31
N TYR A 239 -13.56 12.35 50.67
CA TYR A 239 -13.64 13.06 51.93
C TYR A 239 -15.10 13.16 52.39
N ASN A 240 -15.30 13.34 53.69
CA ASN A 240 -16.61 13.64 54.23
C ASN A 240 -16.89 15.13 54.07
N VAL A 241 -18.02 15.50 53.49
CA VAL A 241 -18.41 16.91 53.27
C VAL A 241 -18.49 17.69 54.59
N LYS A 242 -18.82 17.04 55.71
CA LYS A 242 -18.83 17.65 57.06
C LYS A 242 -17.42 17.85 57.65
N GLN A 243 -16.39 17.22 57.06
CA GLN A 243 -15.00 17.28 57.50
C GLN A 243 -14.04 17.34 56.29
N PRO A 244 -14.10 18.42 55.48
CA PRO A 244 -13.41 18.49 54.19
C PRO A 244 -11.87 18.46 54.30
N MET A 245 -11.34 18.78 55.48
CA MET A 245 -9.90 18.73 55.77
C MET A 245 -9.36 17.30 55.85
N ARG A 246 -10.23 16.30 56.09
CA ARG A 246 -9.83 14.90 56.22
C ARG A 246 -10.05 14.16 54.90
N LYS A 247 -9.07 14.31 54.00
CA LYS A 247 -9.06 13.64 52.69
C LYS A 247 -8.33 12.29 52.78
N SER A 248 -8.89 11.28 52.14
CA SER A 248 -8.28 9.96 51.99
C SER A 248 -8.01 9.70 50.52
N VAL A 249 -6.88 9.08 50.23
CA VAL A 249 -6.38 8.83 48.88
C VAL A 249 -6.26 7.33 48.66
N ILE A 250 -6.81 6.86 47.54
CA ILE A 250 -6.63 5.50 47.04
C ILE A 250 -5.92 5.65 45.69
N ALA A 251 -4.78 4.99 45.54
CA ALA A 251 -3.94 4.99 44.33
C ALA A 251 -3.73 3.55 43.86
#